data_AF-A0A5E4J087-F1
#
_entry.id   AF-A0A5E4J087-F1
#
_cell.length_a   1.000
_cell.length_b   1.000
_cell.length_c   1.000
_cell.angle_alpha   90.00
_cell.angle_beta   90.00
_cell.angle_gamma   90.00
#
_symmetry.space_group_name_H-M   'P 1'
#
loop_
_entity.id
_entity.type
_entity.pdbx_description
1 polymer ?
#
loop_
_entity_poly.entity_id
_entity_poly.type
_entity_poly.pdbx_seq_one_letter_code
_entity_poly.pdbx_strand_id
1 'polypeptide(L)' 'MGEGKTRISARVDDDLLSWIDKEVANRRFSNRTHALNYALYVLKQIESAKATS' A
#
# COMPACT_ATOMS: atom_id res chain seq x y z
N MET A 1 4.51 -24.95 -0.03
CA MET A 1 5.25 -23.78 -0.55
C MET A 1 4.38 -22.56 -0.30
N GLY A 2 4.66 -21.79 0.75
CA GLY A 2 3.80 -20.67 1.16
C GLY A 2 3.89 -19.51 0.17
N GLU A 3 2.75 -19.12 -0.38
CA GLU A 3 2.59 -18.25 -1.53
C GLU A 3 3.03 -16.78 -1.26
N GLY A 4 4.01 -16.31 -2.04
CA GLY A 4 3.92 -15.04 -2.75
C GLY A 4 4.13 -13.71 -2.00
N LYS A 5 4.81 -13.66 -0.85
CA LYS A 5 5.19 -12.37 -0.23
C LYS A 5 6.70 -12.16 -0.31
N THR A 6 7.13 -11.39 -1.32
CA THR A 6 8.53 -10.98 -1.48
C THR A 6 8.82 -9.78 -0.59
N ARG A 7 9.84 -9.87 0.27
CA ARG A 7 10.32 -8.72 1.02
C ARG A 7 11.04 -7.77 0.07
N ILE A 8 10.51 -6.57 -0.06
CA ILE A 8 11.13 -5.48 -0.82
C ILE A 8 11.68 -4.43 0.14
N SER A 9 12.78 -3.79 -0.25
CA SER A 9 13.25 -2.55 0.38
C SER A 9 13.09 -1.43 -0.63
N ALA A 10 12.33 -0.40 -0.27
CA ALA A 10 12.08 0.76 -1.11
C ALA A 10 12.31 2.03 -0.30
N ARG A 11 12.72 3.10 -0.98
CA ARG A 11 12.72 4.44 -0.39
C ARG A 11 11.35 5.05 -0.63
N VAL A 12 10.72 5.49 0.45
CA VAL A 12 9.41 6.12 0.44
C VAL A 12 9.59 7.50 1.05
N ASP A 13 8.86 8.49 0.53
CA ASP A 13 8.85 9.84 1.08
C ASP A 13 8.38 9.84 2.54
N ASP A 14 8.96 10.72 3.36
CA ASP A 14 8.66 10.79 4.78
C ASP A 14 7.22 11.25 5.04
N ASP A 15 6.66 12.11 4.19
CA ASP A 15 5.27 12.55 4.31
C ASP A 15 4.30 11.38 4.11
N LEU A 16 4.56 10.54 3.10
CA LEU A 16 3.78 9.33 2.83
C LEU A 16 3.87 8.33 3.98
N LEU A 17 5.06 8.16 4.55
CA LEU A 17 5.27 7.26 5.68
C LEU A 17 4.53 7.78 6.93
N SER A 18 4.62 9.08 7.19
CA SER A 18 3.93 9.77 8.28
C SER A 18 2.40 9.68 8.15
N TRP A 19 1.87 9.77 6.93
CA TRP A 19 0.46 9.55 6.66
C TRP A 19 0.04 8.11 6.95
N ILE A 20 0.83 7.12 6.50
CA ILE A 20 0.57 5.70 6.78
C ILE A 20 0.54 5.44 8.29
N ASP A 21 1.47 5.99 9.06
CA ASP A 21 1.51 5.80 10.51
C ASP A 21 0.27 6.38 11.21
N LYS A 22 -0.24 7.53 10.77
CA LYS A 22 -1.51 8.08 11.25
C LYS A 22 -2.68 7.13 10.95
N GLU A 23 -2.74 6.58 9.75
CA GLU A 23 -3.80 5.66 9.35
C GLU A 23 -3.74 4.30 10.09
N VAL A 24 -2.54 3.84 10.44
CA VAL A 24 -2.34 2.69 11.33
C VAL A 24 -2.84 3.02 12.74
N ALA A 25 -2.51 4.20 13.28
CA ALA A 25 -3.02 4.66 14.57
C ALA A 25 -4.56 4.78 14.59
N ASN A 26 -5.15 5.21 13.48
CA ASN A 26 -6.60 5.26 13.26
C ASN A 26 -7.24 3.87 13.07
N ARG A 27 -6.47 2.78 13.19
CA ARG A 27 -6.91 1.38 12.98
C ARG A 27 -7.49 1.11 11.59
N ARG A 28 -7.22 1.98 10.61
CA ARG A 28 -7.58 1.73 9.21
C ARG A 28 -6.72 0.60 8.64
N PHE A 29 -5.44 0.57 9.02
CA PHE A 29 -4.51 -0.48 8.59
C PHE A 29 -3.91 -1.21 9.78
N SER A 30 -3.70 -2.52 9.64
CA SER A 30 -3.07 -3.33 10.70
C SER A 30 -1.58 -3.03 10.88
N ASN A 31 -0.88 -2.64 9.80
CA ASN A 31 0.53 -2.26 9.81
C ASN A 31 0.90 -1.53 8.50
N ARG A 32 2.13 -0.99 8.44
CA ARG A 32 2.66 -0.30 7.26
C ARG A 32 2.64 -1.15 5.98
N THR A 33 2.94 -2.45 6.08
CA THR A 33 2.89 -3.37 4.94
C THR A 33 1.48 -3.51 4.39
N HIS A 34 0.47 -3.57 5.26
CA HIS A 34 -0.93 -3.63 4.85
C HIS A 34 -1.37 -2.35 4.14
N ALA A 35 -0.96 -1.19 4.66
CA ALA A 35 -1.23 0.10 4.03
C ALA A 35 -0.62 0.20 2.62
N LEU A 36 0.66 -0.18 2.48
CA LEU A 36 1.36 -0.16 1.19
C LEU A 36 0.71 -1.11 0.18
N ASN A 37 0.32 -2.31 0.61
CA ASN A 37 -0.33 -3.28 -0.26
C ASN A 37 -1.72 -2.80 -0.71
N TYR A 38 -2.50 -2.24 0.21
CA TYR A 38 -3.79 -1.64 -0.11
C TYR A 38 -3.64 -0.48 -1.10
N ALA A 39 -2.67 0.42 -0.90
CA ALA A 39 -2.41 1.53 -1.81
C ALA A 39 -2.07 1.04 -3.23
N LEU A 40 -1.20 0.04 -3.36
CA LEU A 40 -0.85 -0.57 -4.65
C LEU A 40 -2.05 -1.26 -5.32
N TYR A 41 -2.89 -1.95 -4.54
CA TYR A 41 -4.09 -2.58 -5.05
C TYR A 41 -5.09 -1.56 -5.61
N VAL A 42 -5.34 -0.48 -4.87
CA VAL A 42 -6.22 0.62 -5.31
C VAL A 42 -5.68 1.29 -6.57
N LEU A 43 -4.38 1.60 -6.60
CA LEU A 43 -3.74 2.18 -7.78
C LEU A 43 -3.88 1.26 -9.00
N LYS A 44 -3.62 -0.04 -8.85
CA LYS A 44 -3.80 -1.03 -9.92
C LYS A 44 -5.24 -1.03 -10.47
N GLN A 45 -6.24 -0.95 -9.58
CA GLN A 45 -7.65 -0.91 -10.00
C GLN A 45 -7.98 0.36 -10.78
N ILE A 46 -7.51 1.52 -10.31
CA ILE A 46 -7.72 2.80 -10.98
C ILE A 46 -7.10 2.79 -12.38
N GLU A 47 -5.86 2.32 -12.49
CA GLU A 47 -5.16 2.26 -13.78
C GLU A 47 -5.81 1.24 -14.74
N SER A 48 -6.28 0.10 -14.23
CA SER A 48 -7.01 -0.89 -15.03
C SER A 48 -8.36 -0.34 -15.52
N ALA A 49 -9.06 0.43 -14.67
CA ALA A 49 -10.31 1.08 -15.04
C ALA A 49 -10.11 2.18 -16.09
N LYS A 50 -9.02 2.96 -16.01
CA LYS A 50 -8.66 3.97 -17.01
C LYS A 50 -8.30 3.37 -18.37
N ALA A 51 -7.74 2.17 -18.42
CA ALA A 51 -7.37 1.51 -19.68
C ALA A 51 -8.58 1.03 -20.51
N THR A 52 -9.80 1.08 -19.97
CA THR A 52 -11.02 0.62 -20.65
C THR A 52 -11.94 1.78 -21.08
N SER A 53 -11.52 3.04 -20.92
CA SER A 53 -12.28 4.24 -21.34
C SER A 53 -11.59 5.03 -22.44
#